data_AF-A0A2V9LYR3-F1
#
_entry.id   AF-A0A2V9LYR3-F1
#
_cell.length_a   1.000
_cell.length_b   1.000
_cell.length_c   1.000
_cell.angle_alpha   90.00
_cell.angle_beta   90.00
_cell.angle_gamma   90.00
#
_symmetry.space_group_name_H-M   'P 1'
#
loop_
_entity.id
_entity.type
_entity.pdbx_description
1 polymer ?
#
loop_
_entity_poly.entity_id
_entity_poly.type
_entity_poly.pdbx_seq_one_letter_code
_entity_poly.pdbx_strand_id
1 'polypeptide(L)'
;MIKLFIPGVLALTVAAQTNPNDQAHKCHVYLVDVAAMRKAFESYEENRDEDTYKKDTTKAQRIFPEFAPKIGEEELTTRHYDLPESKLKITASVYYTDESMASAEGQDSMVIGVTLNEKKLESALADVRSNAIAEVTLDDHTDTLRAKQYVEVKGRRYLLGIECRCKTRAAPTK
;
A
#
# COMPACT_ATOMS: atom_id res chain seq x y z
N MET A 1 4.03 56.30 -39.38
CA MET A 1 4.67 56.13 -38.06
C MET A 1 3.76 55.32 -37.17
N ILE A 2 4.34 54.32 -36.53
CA ILE A 2 3.77 53.27 -35.68
C ILE A 2 3.23 53.85 -34.36
N LYS A 3 2.16 53.26 -33.80
CA LYS A 3 2.14 52.77 -32.41
C LYS A 3 0.94 51.86 -32.12
N LEU A 4 1.27 50.57 -32.08
CA LEU A 4 0.49 49.43 -31.63
C LEU A 4 0.51 49.43 -30.08
N PHE A 5 -0.64 49.30 -29.41
CA PHE A 5 -0.72 49.12 -27.96
C PHE A 5 -1.32 47.74 -27.68
N ILE A 6 -0.51 46.83 -27.14
CA ILE A 6 -0.93 45.49 -26.69
C ILE A 6 -1.05 45.54 -25.16
N PRO A 7 -2.21 45.25 -24.54
CA PRO A 7 -2.28 45.11 -23.10
C PRO A 7 -1.76 43.73 -22.70
N GLY A 8 -0.75 43.73 -21.82
CA GLY A 8 -0.14 42.54 -21.25
C GLY A 8 -1.04 41.88 -20.21
N VAL A 9 -1.26 40.58 -20.37
CA VAL A 9 -1.86 39.70 -19.38
C VAL A 9 -0.76 39.26 -18.40
N LEU A 10 -0.84 39.69 -17.14
CA LEU A 10 -0.02 39.14 -16.06
C LEU A 10 -0.64 37.81 -15.63
N ALA A 11 -0.06 36.69 -16.06
CA ALA A 11 -0.38 35.38 -15.51
C ALA A 11 0.46 35.16 -14.25
N LEU A 12 -0.16 35.24 -13.07
CA LEU A 12 0.41 34.76 -11.82
C LEU A 12 0.38 33.22 -11.85
N THR A 13 1.47 32.61 -12.26
CA THR A 13 1.68 31.17 -12.10
C THR A 13 2.02 30.91 -10.62
N VAL A 14 1.02 30.45 -9.87
CA VAL A 14 1.25 29.82 -8.56
C VAL A 14 1.96 28.50 -8.83
N ALA A 15 3.29 28.49 -8.69
CA ALA A 15 4.03 27.25 -8.61
C ALA A 15 3.73 26.64 -7.24
N ALA A 16 2.92 25.58 -7.20
CA ALA A 16 2.78 24.75 -6.01
C ALA A 16 4.17 24.21 -5.66
N GLN A 17 4.75 24.72 -4.57
CA GLN A 17 6.00 24.21 -4.02
C GLN A 17 5.68 22.88 -3.33
N THR A 18 5.96 21.77 -4.00
CA THR A 18 5.99 20.46 -3.33
C THR A 18 7.22 20.42 -2.43
N ASN A 19 6.99 20.18 -1.14
CA ASN A 19 8.05 20.18 -0.14
C ASN A 19 8.86 18.87 -0.33
N PRO A 20 10.20 18.91 -0.42
CA PRO A 20 11.02 17.70 -0.57
C PRO A 20 11.00 16.77 0.67
N ASN A 21 10.29 17.17 1.74
CA ASN A 21 9.97 16.32 2.90
C ASN A 21 8.67 15.51 2.73
N ASP A 22 7.98 15.58 1.59
CA ASP A 22 6.89 14.66 1.25
C ASP A 22 7.47 13.26 0.94
N GLN A 23 7.91 12.56 1.98
CA GLN A 23 8.15 11.11 1.91
C GLN A 23 6.80 10.42 1.77
N ALA A 24 6.25 10.45 0.55
CA ALA A 24 4.99 9.81 0.26
C ALA A 24 5.08 8.32 0.59
N HIS A 25 4.32 7.88 1.59
CA HIS A 25 4.22 6.48 1.97
C HIS A 25 3.97 5.62 0.72
N LYS A 26 4.59 4.43 0.65
CA LYS A 26 4.45 3.53 -0.48
C LYS A 26 3.77 2.25 -0.05
N CYS A 27 2.60 2.00 -0.62
CA CYS A 27 1.81 0.83 -0.33
C CYS A 27 1.81 -0.15 -1.49
N HIS A 28 1.76 -1.44 -1.18
CA HIS A 28 1.54 -2.48 -2.17
C HIS A 28 0.71 -3.61 -1.58
N VAL A 29 0.08 -4.35 -2.47
CA VAL A 29 -0.64 -5.58 -2.14
C VAL A 29 0.23 -6.76 -2.52
N TYR A 30 0.17 -7.82 -1.72
CA TYR A 30 0.81 -9.08 -2.03
C TYR A 30 -0.13 -10.26 -1.78
N LEU A 31 0.08 -11.33 -2.53
CA LEU A 31 -0.60 -12.61 -2.37
C LEU A 31 0.44 -13.71 -2.30
N VAL A 32 0.40 -14.53 -1.26
CA VAL A 32 1.33 -15.66 -1.07
C VAL A 32 0.57 -16.97 -1.10
N ASP A 33 0.98 -17.87 -1.98
CA ASP A 33 0.56 -19.27 -1.98
C ASP A 33 1.20 -19.99 -0.80
N VAL A 34 0.39 -20.30 0.21
CA VAL A 34 0.87 -20.83 1.49
C VAL A 34 1.54 -22.19 1.31
N ALA A 35 1.00 -23.04 0.44
CA ALA A 35 1.54 -24.37 0.20
C ALA A 35 2.87 -24.31 -0.55
N ALA A 36 2.95 -23.46 -1.58
CA ALA A 36 4.20 -23.27 -2.33
C ALA A 36 5.29 -22.63 -1.46
N MET A 37 4.95 -21.65 -0.63
CA MET A 37 5.89 -21.01 0.29
C MET A 37 6.41 -21.98 1.34
N ARG A 38 5.54 -22.82 1.91
CA ARG A 38 5.95 -23.87 2.86
C ARG A 38 6.95 -24.85 2.24
N LYS A 39 6.65 -25.32 1.02
CA LYS A 39 7.54 -26.23 0.28
C LYS A 39 8.91 -25.59 0.00
N ALA A 40 8.93 -24.29 -0.33
CA ALA A 40 10.18 -23.56 -0.55
C ALA A 40 11.03 -23.52 0.74
N PHE A 41 10.40 -23.30 1.90
CA PHE A 41 11.06 -23.29 3.20
C PHE A 41 11.62 -24.67 3.57
N GLU A 42 10.80 -25.73 3.47
CA GLU A 42 11.22 -27.12 3.72
C GLU A 42 12.44 -27.49 2.85
N SER A 43 12.39 -27.20 1.55
CA SER A 43 13.52 -27.45 0.63
C SER A 43 14.80 -26.70 1.00
N TYR A 44 14.68 -25.47 1.51
CA TYR A 44 15.83 -24.67 1.95
C TYR A 44 16.44 -25.21 3.24
N GLU A 45 15.64 -25.66 4.20
CA GLU A 45 16.16 -26.25 5.44
C GLU A 45 17.01 -27.51 5.17
N GLU A 46 16.59 -28.32 4.18
CA GLU A 46 17.29 -29.54 3.77
C GLU A 46 18.59 -29.25 3.00
N ASN A 47 18.53 -28.36 2.01
CA ASN A 47 19.61 -28.23 1.02
C ASN A 47 20.48 -26.98 1.20
N ARG A 48 20.01 -25.98 1.97
CA ARG A 48 20.66 -24.67 2.19
C ARG A 48 20.99 -23.91 0.90
N ASP A 49 20.28 -24.22 -0.18
CA ASP A 49 20.42 -23.55 -1.49
C ASP A 49 19.60 -22.26 -1.52
N GLU A 50 20.30 -21.12 -1.37
CA GLU A 50 19.69 -19.79 -1.37
C GLU A 50 19.10 -19.39 -2.73
N ASP A 51 19.69 -19.83 -3.84
CA ASP A 51 19.24 -19.48 -5.19
C ASP A 51 17.92 -20.17 -5.51
N THR A 52 17.82 -21.46 -5.18
CA THR A 52 16.57 -22.22 -5.29
C THR A 52 15.50 -21.65 -4.37
N TYR A 53 15.84 -21.34 -3.11
CA TYR A 53 14.90 -20.72 -2.17
C TYR A 53 14.36 -19.39 -2.69
N LYS A 54 15.22 -18.49 -3.18
CA LYS A 54 14.80 -17.20 -3.75
C LYS A 54 13.90 -17.36 -4.97
N LYS A 55 14.20 -18.32 -5.84
CA LYS A 55 13.39 -18.62 -7.03
C LYS A 55 12.00 -19.14 -6.64
N ASP A 56 11.94 -20.07 -5.70
CA ASP A 56 10.68 -20.71 -5.30
C ASP A 56 9.79 -19.78 -4.46
N THR A 57 10.37 -19.01 -3.55
CA THR A 57 9.65 -17.95 -2.82
C THR A 57 9.10 -16.88 -3.76
N THR A 58 9.87 -16.46 -4.77
CA THR A 58 9.42 -15.50 -5.79
C THR A 58 8.24 -16.03 -6.61
N LYS A 59 8.23 -17.32 -6.95
CA LYS A 59 7.09 -17.96 -7.63
C LYS A 59 5.87 -18.14 -6.73
N ALA A 60 6.09 -18.37 -5.44
CA ALA A 60 5.03 -18.55 -4.46
C ALA A 60 4.31 -17.24 -4.11
N GLN A 61 4.88 -16.08 -4.47
CA GLN A 61 4.29 -14.78 -4.20
C GLN A 61 3.94 -14.03 -5.48
N ARG A 62 2.90 -13.21 -5.39
CA ARG A 62 2.56 -12.20 -6.39
C ARG A 62 2.50 -10.85 -5.70
N ILE A 63 3.33 -9.92 -6.15
CA ILE A 63 3.33 -8.53 -5.69
C ILE A 63 2.61 -7.70 -6.75
N PHE A 64 1.63 -6.92 -6.33
CA PHE A 64 0.88 -6.02 -7.19
C PHE A 64 1.55 -4.64 -7.27
N PRO A 65 1.28 -3.84 -8.32
CA PRO A 65 1.88 -2.52 -8.48
C PRO A 65 1.70 -1.64 -7.25
N GLU A 66 2.79 -0.97 -6.86
CA GLU A 66 2.80 -0.02 -5.75
C GLU A 66 1.90 1.19 -6.04
N PHE A 67 1.39 1.81 -4.97
CA PHE A 67 0.65 3.05 -5.02
C PHE A 67 1.04 3.96 -3.85
N ALA A 68 0.96 5.27 -4.08
CA ALA A 68 1.03 6.24 -3.00
C ALA A 68 -0.41 6.55 -2.53
N PRO A 69 -0.71 6.43 -1.23
CA PRO A 69 -1.92 6.98 -0.68
C PRO A 69 -1.84 8.51 -0.74
N LYS A 70 -2.98 9.14 -0.97
CA LYS A 70 -3.08 10.60 -0.79
C LYS A 70 -2.92 10.90 0.69
N ILE A 71 -2.07 11.87 0.99
CA ILE A 71 -1.86 12.37 2.35
C ILE A 71 -2.76 13.60 2.49
N GLY A 72 -3.71 13.53 3.42
CA GLY A 72 -4.68 14.56 3.69
C GLY A 72 -5.67 14.08 4.76
N GLU A 73 -6.20 15.03 5.52
CA GLU A 73 -7.22 14.76 6.53
C GLU A 73 -8.40 14.01 5.91
N GLU A 74 -8.75 12.87 6.49
CA GLU A 74 -9.91 12.07 6.09
C GLU A 74 -9.91 11.66 4.61
N GLU A 75 -8.73 11.55 3.97
CA GLU A 75 -8.63 11.12 2.59
C GLU A 75 -8.51 9.60 2.45
N LEU A 76 -9.57 8.98 1.92
CA LEU A 76 -9.56 7.56 1.55
C LEU A 76 -8.88 7.35 0.18
N THR A 77 -7.80 6.58 0.17
CA THR A 77 -7.23 6.03 -1.07
C THR A 77 -7.59 4.57 -1.24
N THR A 78 -8.34 4.23 -2.28
CA THR A 78 -8.67 2.85 -2.64
C THR A 78 -8.02 2.45 -3.97
N ARG A 79 -7.44 1.24 -4.01
CA ARG A 79 -6.94 0.58 -5.22
C ARG A 79 -7.59 -0.79 -5.40
N HIS A 80 -7.73 -1.17 -6.67
CA HIS A 80 -8.26 -2.47 -7.05
C HIS A 80 -7.27 -3.23 -7.90
N TYR A 81 -7.20 -4.53 -7.67
CA TYR A 81 -6.39 -5.44 -8.46
C TYR A 81 -7.23 -6.65 -8.85
N ASP A 82 -7.05 -7.08 -10.09
CA ASP A 82 -7.66 -8.30 -10.58
C ASP A 82 -6.82 -9.47 -10.09
N LEU A 83 -7.46 -10.49 -9.51
CA LEU A 83 -6.78 -11.73 -9.19
C LEU A 83 -6.79 -12.65 -10.43
N PRO A 84 -5.64 -12.90 -11.07
CA PRO A 84 -5.57 -13.71 -12.29
C PRO A 84 -6.21 -15.08 -12.13
N GLU A 85 -6.76 -15.58 -13.25
CA GLU A 85 -7.44 -16.87 -13.31
C GLU A 85 -8.67 -16.97 -12.40
N SER A 86 -9.21 -15.85 -11.91
CA SER A 86 -10.43 -15.81 -11.11
C SER A 86 -11.29 -14.60 -11.48
N LYS A 87 -12.54 -14.59 -11.03
CA LYS A 87 -13.40 -13.39 -11.11
C LYS A 87 -13.20 -12.45 -9.92
N LEU A 88 -12.34 -12.82 -8.97
CA LEU A 88 -12.14 -12.10 -7.72
C LEU A 88 -11.32 -10.83 -7.96
N LYS A 89 -11.64 -9.83 -7.16
CA LYS A 89 -11.07 -8.49 -7.12
C LYS A 89 -10.53 -8.26 -5.72
N ILE A 90 -9.28 -7.84 -5.65
CA ILE A 90 -8.69 -7.35 -4.42
C ILE A 90 -9.03 -5.87 -4.32
N THR A 91 -9.57 -5.45 -3.18
CA THR A 91 -9.69 -4.03 -2.81
C THR A 91 -8.71 -3.76 -1.68
N ALA A 92 -7.90 -2.72 -1.84
CA ALA A 92 -6.94 -2.24 -0.85
C ALA A 92 -7.24 -0.77 -0.56
N SER A 93 -7.34 -0.41 0.71
CA SER A 93 -7.69 0.94 1.14
C SER A 93 -6.72 1.44 2.20
N VAL A 94 -6.42 2.73 2.14
CA VAL A 94 -5.59 3.47 3.09
C VAL A 94 -6.31 4.76 3.44
N TYR A 95 -6.40 5.07 4.72
CA TYR A 95 -7.08 6.25 5.25
C TYR A 95 -6.20 6.86 6.34
N TYR A 96 -6.00 8.18 6.28
CA TYR A 96 -5.33 8.94 7.33
C TYR A 96 -6.36 9.61 8.22
N THR A 97 -6.15 9.49 9.52
CA THR A 97 -6.94 10.08 10.58
C THR A 97 -6.08 11.09 11.30
N ASP A 98 -6.61 12.30 11.47
CA ASP A 98 -6.01 13.33 12.31
C ASP A 98 -6.49 13.12 13.75
N GLU A 99 -5.57 12.71 14.63
CA GLU A 99 -5.84 12.56 16.07
C GLU A 99 -5.46 13.83 16.86
N SER A 100 -5.33 14.99 16.19
CA SER A 100 -5.01 16.28 16.81
C SER A 100 -5.95 16.71 17.93
N MET A 101 -7.14 16.09 18.03
CA MET A 101 -8.10 16.34 19.10
C MET A 101 -7.88 15.46 20.36
N ALA A 102 -7.12 14.36 20.27
CA ALA A 102 -7.02 13.35 21.34
C ALA A 102 -5.64 13.28 22.03
N SER A 103 -4.55 13.73 21.38
CA SER A 103 -3.21 13.72 21.98
C SER A 103 -2.55 15.10 21.92
N ALA A 104 -1.89 15.51 23.01
CA ALA A 104 -1.15 16.77 23.09
C ALA A 104 0.04 16.87 22.11
N GLU A 105 0.34 15.78 21.40
CA GLU A 105 1.43 15.66 20.43
C GLU A 105 0.96 15.59 18.97
N GLY A 106 -0.35 15.50 18.71
CA GLY A 106 -0.91 15.57 17.34
C GLY A 106 -0.43 14.46 16.41
N GLN A 107 -0.33 13.22 16.88
CA GLN A 107 0.14 12.10 16.07
C GLN A 107 -0.97 11.58 15.13
N ASP A 108 -0.77 11.68 13.81
CA ASP A 108 -1.66 11.10 12.80
C ASP A 108 -1.74 9.57 12.95
N SER A 109 -2.91 8.98 12.75
CA SER A 109 -3.06 7.53 12.62
C SER A 109 -3.33 7.12 11.17
N MET A 110 -2.94 5.89 10.82
CA MET A 110 -3.16 5.31 9.51
C MET A 110 -3.97 4.03 9.65
N VAL A 111 -5.11 3.99 8.97
CA VAL A 111 -5.94 2.80 8.81
C VAL A 111 -5.69 2.20 7.44
N ILE A 112 -5.31 0.92 7.39
CA ILE A 112 -5.15 0.18 6.15
C ILE A 112 -6.01 -1.07 6.13
N GLY A 113 -6.51 -1.40 4.96
CA GLY A 113 -7.39 -2.55 4.76
C GLY A 113 -7.12 -3.28 3.45
N VAL A 114 -7.33 -4.59 3.46
CA VAL A 114 -7.34 -5.41 2.25
C VAL A 114 -8.46 -6.44 2.33
N THR A 115 -9.14 -6.67 1.20
CA THR A 115 -10.22 -7.65 1.07
C THR A 115 -10.24 -8.26 -0.32
N LEU A 116 -10.81 -9.46 -0.43
CA LEU A 116 -11.02 -10.18 -1.69
C LEU A 116 -12.50 -10.43 -1.90
N ASN A 117 -13.07 -9.98 -3.03
CA ASN A 117 -14.50 -10.12 -3.33
C ASN A 117 -14.73 -10.36 -4.83
N GLU A 118 -15.91 -10.84 -5.22
CA GLU A 118 -16.25 -10.98 -6.65
C GLU A 118 -16.43 -9.63 -7.37
N LYS A 119 -16.73 -8.58 -6.60
CA LYS A 119 -16.93 -7.21 -7.09
C LYS A 119 -15.93 -6.26 -6.43
N LYS A 120 -15.63 -5.17 -7.13
CA LYS A 120 -14.92 -4.04 -6.53
C LYS A 120 -15.82 -3.44 -5.44
N LEU A 121 -15.27 -3.30 -4.24
CA LEU A 121 -15.89 -2.52 -3.17
C LEU A 121 -15.38 -1.09 -3.19
N GLU A 122 -16.15 -0.12 -2.70
CA GLU A 122 -15.67 1.26 -2.57
C GLU A 122 -14.49 1.39 -1.60
N SER A 123 -14.49 0.57 -0.55
CA SER A 123 -13.45 0.53 0.47
C SER A 123 -13.25 -0.89 1.01
N ALA A 124 -12.00 -1.23 1.35
CA ALA A 124 -11.68 -2.40 2.16
C ALA A 124 -11.98 -2.19 3.65
N LEU A 125 -12.22 -0.94 4.08
CA LEU A 125 -12.57 -0.55 5.44
C LEU A 125 -14.07 -0.62 5.72
N ALA A 126 -14.90 -0.82 4.69
CA ALA A 126 -16.32 -1.04 4.88
C ALA A 126 -16.58 -2.33 5.66
N ASP A 127 -17.73 -2.41 6.34
CA ASP A 127 -18.15 -3.61 7.09
C ASP A 127 -18.47 -4.77 6.13
N VAL A 128 -17.43 -5.52 5.78
CA VAL A 128 -17.51 -6.76 5.01
C VAL A 128 -16.87 -7.88 5.80
N ARG A 129 -17.53 -9.05 5.83
CA ARG A 129 -17.18 -10.21 6.67
C ARG A 129 -15.76 -10.77 6.51
N SER A 130 -15.00 -10.35 5.50
CA SER A 130 -13.68 -10.90 5.18
C SER A 130 -12.67 -9.81 4.79
N ASN A 131 -12.62 -8.73 5.56
CA ASN A 131 -11.54 -7.75 5.49
C ASN A 131 -10.44 -8.06 6.52
N ALA A 132 -9.21 -7.65 6.19
CA ALA A 132 -8.15 -7.49 7.17
C ALA A 132 -7.91 -6.00 7.30
N ILE A 133 -8.07 -5.46 8.50
CA ILE A 133 -7.86 -4.05 8.82
C ILE A 133 -6.79 -3.94 9.90
N ALA A 134 -5.93 -2.95 9.79
CA ALA A 134 -5.03 -2.52 10.84
C ALA A 134 -5.08 -1.00 10.94
N GLU A 135 -5.08 -0.48 12.16
CA GLU A 135 -4.96 0.94 12.47
C GLU A 135 -3.75 1.11 13.38
N VAL A 136 -2.90 2.09 13.05
CA VAL A 136 -1.69 2.38 13.82
C VAL A 136 -1.51 3.89 13.89
N THR A 137 -1.33 4.40 15.11
CA THR A 137 -0.80 5.74 15.36
C THR A 137 0.64 5.81 14.86
N LEU A 138 0.91 6.74 13.95
CA LEU A 138 2.22 6.88 13.34
C LEU A 138 3.13 7.66 14.29
N ASP A 139 4.32 7.12 14.50
CA ASP A 139 5.40 7.77 15.22
C ASP A 139 6.71 7.72 14.42
N ASP A 140 7.75 8.36 14.96
CA ASP A 140 9.11 8.35 14.40
C ASP A 140 9.75 6.95 14.39
N HIS A 141 9.09 5.91 14.90
CA HIS A 141 9.55 4.51 14.91
C HIS A 141 8.75 3.61 13.97
N THR A 142 7.69 4.13 13.35
CA THR A 142 6.83 3.37 12.45
C THR A 142 7.46 3.29 11.07
N ASP A 143 8.07 2.15 10.75
CA ASP A 143 8.70 1.92 9.45
C ASP A 143 7.74 1.26 8.44
N THR A 144 6.89 0.35 8.91
CA THR A 144 6.04 -0.49 8.05
C THR A 144 4.74 -0.86 8.75
N LEU A 145 3.63 -0.64 8.04
CA LEU A 145 2.29 -1.04 8.46
C LEU A 145 1.78 -2.19 7.59
N ARG A 146 1.15 -3.20 8.19
CA ARG A 146 0.65 -4.38 7.48
C ARG A 146 -0.72 -4.82 7.99
N ALA A 147 -1.60 -5.17 7.06
CA ALA A 147 -2.80 -5.95 7.33
C ALA A 147 -2.80 -7.20 6.45
N LYS A 148 -3.13 -8.37 7.01
CA LYS A 148 -3.09 -9.64 6.29
C LYS A 148 -4.23 -10.56 6.71
N GLN A 149 -4.74 -11.35 5.78
CA GLN A 149 -5.72 -12.40 6.01
C GLN A 149 -5.42 -13.64 5.17
N TYR A 150 -5.88 -14.79 5.65
CA TYR A 150 -5.94 -15.98 4.82
C TYR A 150 -7.23 -15.98 4.00
N VAL A 151 -7.09 -16.24 2.71
CA VAL A 151 -8.21 -16.34 1.77
C VAL A 151 -8.15 -17.66 1.02
N GLU A 152 -9.28 -18.15 0.55
CA GLU A 152 -9.35 -19.36 -0.27
C GLU A 152 -9.78 -19.00 -1.69
N VAL A 153 -9.03 -19.51 -2.67
CA VAL A 153 -9.32 -19.31 -4.09
C VAL A 153 -9.20 -20.65 -4.79
N LYS A 154 -10.33 -21.15 -5.32
CA LYS A 154 -10.41 -22.45 -6.00
C LYS A 154 -9.83 -23.61 -5.16
N GLY A 155 -10.16 -23.65 -3.86
CA GLY A 155 -9.66 -24.69 -2.95
C GLY A 155 -8.20 -24.54 -2.52
N ARG A 156 -7.53 -23.46 -2.91
CA ARG A 156 -6.14 -23.17 -2.51
C ARG A 156 -6.11 -22.02 -1.52
N ARG A 157 -5.35 -22.18 -0.44
CA ARG A 157 -5.21 -21.16 0.61
C ARG A 157 -4.07 -20.19 0.28
N TYR A 158 -4.38 -18.91 0.30
CA TYR A 158 -3.43 -17.83 0.10
C TYR A 158 -3.38 -16.92 1.33
N LEU A 159 -2.25 -16.28 1.57
CA LEU A 159 -2.13 -15.13 2.45
C LEU A 159 -2.20 -13.86 1.60
N LEU A 160 -3.29 -13.12 1.72
CA LEU A 160 -3.49 -11.82 1.10
C LEU A 160 -3.07 -10.74 2.10
N GLY A 161 -2.26 -9.78 1.67
CA GLY A 161 -1.85 -8.68 2.52
C GLY A 161 -1.68 -7.37 1.79
N ILE A 162 -1.73 -6.30 2.56
CA ILE A 162 -1.30 -4.95 2.20
C ILE A 162 -0.12 -4.58 3.11
N GLU A 163 0.89 -3.94 2.54
CA GLU A 163 2.03 -3.37 3.25
C GLU A 163 2.21 -1.92 2.81
N CYS A 164 2.36 -1.00 3.76
CA CYS A 164 2.73 0.38 3.55
C CYS A 164 4.06 0.67 4.23
N ARG A 165 5.02 1.24 3.48
CA ARG A 165 6.29 1.75 4.01
C ARG A 165 6.12 3.21 4.37
N CYS A 166 6.27 3.50 5.65
CA CYS A 166 6.06 4.83 6.21
C CYS A 166 7.32 5.70 6.17
N LYS A 167 8.49 5.08 5.98
CA LYS A 167 9.76 5.80 5.76
C LYS A 167 10.43 5.37 4.48
N THR A 168 10.97 6.35 3.77
CA THR A 168 11.92 6.10 2.69
C THR A 168 13.24 5.78 3.35
N ARG A 169 13.83 4.59 3.11
CA ARG A 169 15.20 4.31 3.55
C ARG A 169 16.10 5.44 3.05
N ALA A 170 16.65 6.24 3.96
CA ALA A 170 17.71 7.17 3.61
C ALA A 170 18.81 6.36 2.91
N ALA A 171 19.22 6.80 1.72
CA ALA A 171 20.37 6.19 1.06
C ALA A 171 21.56 6.26 2.05
N PRO A 172 22.37 5.20 2.19
CA PRO A 172 23.54 5.26 3.04
C PRO A 172 24.42 6.41 2.55
N THR A 173 24.61 7.42 3.41
CA THR A 173 25.62 8.45 3.22
C THR A 173 26.97 7.73 3.17
N LYS A 174 27.60 7.74 2.00
CA LYS A 174 28.96 7.27 1.81
C LYS A 174 29.96 8.19 2.51
#